data_AF-A0A1I7T812-F1
#
_entry.id   AF-A0A1I7T812-F1
#
_cell.length_a   1.000
_cell.length_b   1.000
_cell.length_c   1.000
_cell.angle_alpha   90.00
_cell.angle_beta   90.00
_cell.angle_gamma   90.00
#
_symmetry.space_group_name_H-M   'P 1'
#
loop_
_entity.id
_entity.type
_entity.pdbx_description
1 polymer ?
#
loop_
_entity_poly.entity_id
_entity_poly.type
_entity_poly.pdbx_seq_one_letter_code
_entity_poly.pdbx_strand_id
1 'polypeptide(L)'
;METQIKAVKEEIENAQLLLLAIERQSGNHEIERLIQDANDTLMKTDTYMFRLESHLGRESPSIRQMTSHKVDQLKSDVYLIKNSLRSMSNRHENRKKQAQEKEELLKRRFTTNQETRLNLELDEELNMNDKLKHSSNMIDQMIAQGASVFDDLQKQKFNLLSINKRFHFLTKSLGLSNTTIRLIEKRVREDKKLFVIGVICCLIFMFCYYYWWQY
;
A
#
# COMPACT_ATOMS: atom_id res chain seq x y z
N MET A 1 -7.83 -31.74 -10.14
CA MET A 1 -6.99 -30.77 -9.41
C MET A 1 -6.42 -29.64 -10.25
N GLU A 2 -6.01 -29.87 -11.50
CA GLU A 2 -5.40 -28.82 -12.33
C GLU A 2 -6.28 -27.57 -12.52
N THR A 3 -7.59 -27.74 -12.69
CA THR A 3 -8.54 -26.62 -12.77
C THR A 3 -8.61 -25.80 -11.48
N GLN A 4 -8.50 -26.44 -10.31
CA GLN A 4 -8.49 -25.76 -9.01
C GLN A 4 -7.16 -25.03 -8.77
N ILE A 5 -6.03 -25.63 -9.18
CA ILE A 5 -4.71 -24.99 -9.15
C ILE A 5 -4.71 -23.75 -10.06
N LYS A 6 -5.31 -23.82 -11.25
CA LYS A 6 -5.45 -22.67 -12.15
C LYS A 6 -6.31 -21.57 -11.52
N ALA A 7 -7.44 -21.91 -10.91
CA ALA A 7 -8.30 -20.94 -10.23
C ALA A 7 -7.60 -20.25 -9.04
N VAL A 8 -6.86 -21.00 -8.22
CA VAL A 8 -6.06 -20.41 -7.11
C VAL A 8 -4.98 -19.47 -7.65
N LYS A 9 -4.30 -19.85 -8.75
CA LYS A 9 -3.30 -18.99 -9.39
C LYS A 9 -3.91 -17.70 -9.93
N GLU A 10 -5.07 -17.78 -10.59
CA GLU A 10 -5.78 -16.62 -11.11
C GLU A 10 -6.19 -15.65 -9.99
N GLU A 11 -6.64 -16.15 -8.84
CA GLU A 11 -6.97 -15.26 -7.71
C GLU A 11 -5.75 -14.70 -6.98
N ILE A 12 -4.63 -15.42 -6.97
CA ILE A 12 -3.35 -14.88 -6.52
C ILE A 12 -2.90 -13.75 -7.44
N GLU A 13 -3.10 -13.88 -8.76
CA GLU A 13 -2.81 -12.85 -9.75
C GLU A 13 -3.70 -11.60 -9.55
N ASN A 14 -5.00 -11.80 -9.35
CA ASN A 14 -5.93 -10.72 -9.07
C ASN A 14 -5.58 -9.98 -7.77
N ALA A 15 -5.16 -10.70 -6.73
CA ALA A 15 -4.69 -10.08 -5.48
C ALA A 15 -3.40 -9.25 -5.68
N GLN A 16 -2.46 -9.72 -6.51
CA GLN A 16 -1.24 -8.98 -6.85
C GLN A 16 -1.54 -7.69 -7.63
N LEU A 17 -2.50 -7.75 -8.56
CA LEU A 17 -2.97 -6.58 -9.31
C LEU A 17 -3.60 -5.52 -8.41
N LEU A 18 -4.41 -5.94 -7.43
CA LEU A 18 -5.01 -5.03 -6.45
C LEU A 18 -3.93 -4.37 -5.59
N LEU A 19 -2.89 -5.08 -5.15
CA LEU A 19 -1.77 -4.48 -4.43
C LEU A 19 -1.04 -3.40 -5.24
N LEU A 20 -0.76 -3.66 -6.52
CA LEU A 20 -0.17 -2.66 -7.43
C LEU A 20 -1.10 -1.46 -7.65
N ALA A 21 -2.42 -1.69 -7.70
CA ALA A 21 -3.40 -0.63 -7.83
C ALA A 21 -3.43 0.28 -6.59
N ILE A 22 -3.35 -0.31 -5.38
CA ILE A 22 -3.26 0.41 -4.10
C ILE A 22 -1.98 1.26 -4.07
N GLU A 23 -0.83 0.72 -4.49
CA GLU A 23 0.45 1.47 -4.48
C GLU A 23 0.42 2.67 -5.43
N ARG A 24 -0.20 2.52 -6.60
CA ARG A 24 -0.33 3.62 -7.56
C ARG A 24 -1.35 4.68 -7.13
N GLN A 25 -2.31 4.35 -6.26
CA GLN A 25 -3.37 5.30 -5.86
C GLN A 25 -2.87 6.25 -4.78
N SER A 26 -3.15 7.54 -4.98
CA SER A 26 -2.84 8.60 -4.00
C SER A 26 -4.08 9.01 -3.18
N GLY A 27 -5.30 8.66 -3.63
CA GLY A 27 -6.55 9.05 -2.98
C GLY A 27 -6.94 8.16 -1.80
N ASN A 28 -7.09 8.76 -0.60
CA ASN A 28 -7.41 8.05 0.65
C ASN A 28 -8.67 7.17 0.59
N HIS A 29 -9.72 7.64 -0.11
CA HIS A 29 -11.01 6.94 -0.21
C HIS A 29 -11.00 5.77 -1.20
N GLU A 30 -10.19 5.87 -2.26
CA GLU A 30 -10.03 4.79 -3.23
C GLU A 30 -9.16 3.67 -2.67
N ILE A 31 -8.12 4.04 -1.91
CA ILE A 31 -7.23 3.10 -1.20
C ILE A 31 -8.05 2.23 -0.24
N GLU A 32 -8.97 2.81 0.53
CA GLU A 32 -9.80 2.07 1.51
C GLU A 32 -10.72 1.05 0.80
N ARG A 33 -11.29 1.41 -0.35
CA ARG A 33 -12.07 0.48 -1.20
C ARG A 33 -11.20 -0.65 -1.77
N LEU A 34 -10.02 -0.32 -2.30
CA LEU A 34 -9.12 -1.33 -2.85
C LEU A 34 -8.57 -2.29 -1.79
N ILE A 35 -8.31 -1.80 -0.57
CA ILE A 35 -7.92 -2.65 0.56
C ILE A 35 -9.04 -3.64 0.89
N GLN A 36 -10.30 -3.19 0.86
CA GLN A 36 -11.46 -4.06 1.08
C GLN A 36 -11.57 -5.12 -0.02
N ASP A 37 -11.49 -4.72 -1.29
CA ASP A 37 -11.53 -5.65 -2.43
C ASP A 37 -10.38 -6.69 -2.37
N ALA A 38 -9.19 -6.27 -1.93
CA ALA A 38 -8.04 -7.15 -1.75
C ALA A 38 -8.25 -8.16 -0.62
N ASN A 39 -8.87 -7.75 0.50
CA ASN A 39 -9.24 -8.64 1.59
C ASN A 39 -10.29 -9.67 1.16
N ASP A 40 -11.32 -9.24 0.42
CA ASP A 40 -12.36 -10.13 -0.10
C ASP A 40 -11.79 -11.17 -1.07
N THR A 41 -10.86 -10.75 -1.93
CA THR A 41 -10.14 -11.64 -2.85
C THR A 41 -9.26 -12.65 -2.10
N LEU A 42 -8.54 -12.21 -1.07
CA LEU A 42 -7.74 -13.10 -0.22
C LEU A 42 -8.59 -14.13 0.52
N MET A 43 -9.77 -13.74 1.00
CA MET A 43 -10.71 -14.66 1.66
C MET A 43 -11.25 -15.74 0.70
N LYS A 44 -11.50 -15.38 -0.57
CA LYS A 44 -11.83 -16.34 -1.63
C LYS A 44 -10.65 -17.28 -1.91
N THR A 45 -9.44 -16.74 -2.03
CA THR A 45 -8.22 -17.53 -2.23
C THR A 45 -7.98 -18.53 -1.10
N ASP A 46 -8.20 -18.14 0.16
CA ASP A 46 -8.12 -19.04 1.32
C ASP A 46 -9.14 -20.18 1.22
N THR A 47 -10.36 -19.86 0.77
CA THR A 47 -11.42 -20.86 0.58
C THR A 47 -11.07 -21.85 -0.53
N TYR A 48 -10.52 -21.38 -1.65
CA TYR A 48 -10.04 -22.24 -2.73
C TYR A 48 -8.83 -23.08 -2.30
N MET A 49 -7.92 -22.50 -1.52
CA MET A 49 -6.75 -23.19 -0.98
C MET A 49 -7.15 -24.30 -0.01
N PHE A 50 -8.11 -24.04 0.88
CA PHE A 50 -8.65 -25.05 1.80
C PHE A 50 -9.33 -26.21 1.05
N ARG A 51 -10.10 -25.91 -0.01
CA ARG A 51 -10.70 -26.94 -0.88
C ARG A 51 -9.65 -27.76 -1.64
N LEU A 52 -8.51 -27.14 -1.95
CA LEU A 52 -7.39 -27.78 -2.64
C LEU A 52 -6.59 -28.68 -1.69
N GLU A 53 -6.32 -28.25 -0.46
CA GLU A 53 -5.73 -29.07 0.60
C GLU A 53 -6.63 -30.27 0.95
N SER A 54 -7.96 -30.07 1.01
CA SER A 54 -8.92 -31.16 1.23
C SER A 54 -8.92 -32.22 0.13
N HIS A 55 -8.81 -31.81 -1.14
CA HIS A 55 -8.68 -32.75 -2.27
C HIS A 55 -7.32 -33.46 -2.29
N LEU A 56 -6.24 -32.78 -1.91
CA LEU A 56 -4.90 -33.36 -1.84
C LEU A 56 -4.83 -34.53 -0.84
N GLY A 57 -5.62 -34.48 0.24
CA GLY A 57 -5.74 -35.57 1.21
C GLY A 57 -6.36 -36.87 0.66
N ARG A 58 -7.01 -36.82 -0.52
CA ARG A 58 -7.72 -37.95 -1.14
C ARG A 58 -6.95 -38.64 -2.28
N GLU A 59 -5.76 -38.16 -2.62
CA GLU A 59 -5.00 -38.64 -3.79
C GLU A 59 -3.85 -39.61 -3.46
N SER A 60 -3.40 -40.33 -4.50
CA SER A 60 -2.34 -41.33 -4.47
C SER A 60 -0.98 -40.76 -3.99
N PRO A 61 -0.16 -41.53 -3.23
CA PRO A 61 1.04 -41.03 -2.54
C PRO A 61 2.06 -40.28 -3.42
N SER A 62 2.25 -40.71 -4.66
CA SER A 62 3.25 -40.12 -5.58
C SER A 62 2.82 -38.78 -6.18
N ILE A 63 1.53 -38.63 -6.54
CA ILE A 63 0.96 -37.37 -7.02
C ILE A 63 0.84 -36.37 -5.86
N ARG A 64 0.64 -36.90 -4.64
CA ARG A 64 0.57 -36.11 -3.42
C ARG A 64 1.86 -35.35 -3.12
N GLN A 65 3.04 -35.94 -3.30
CA GLN A 65 4.31 -35.24 -3.06
C GLN A 65 4.52 -34.07 -4.02
N MET A 66 4.37 -34.29 -5.34
CA MET A 66 4.60 -33.24 -6.33
C MET A 66 3.55 -32.12 -6.26
N THR A 67 2.30 -32.48 -5.96
CA THR A 67 1.24 -31.49 -5.78
C THR A 67 1.41 -30.76 -4.44
N SER A 68 1.77 -31.45 -3.35
CA SER A 68 2.06 -30.83 -2.05
C SER A 68 3.08 -29.72 -2.18
N HIS A 69 4.19 -29.97 -2.88
CA HIS A 69 5.19 -28.92 -3.08
C HIS A 69 4.64 -27.69 -3.82
N LYS A 70 3.78 -27.89 -4.82
CA LYS A 70 3.09 -26.79 -5.52
C LYS A 70 2.09 -26.06 -4.62
N VAL A 71 1.38 -26.78 -3.75
CA VAL A 71 0.49 -26.18 -2.73
C VAL A 71 1.31 -25.35 -1.74
N ASP A 72 2.44 -25.88 -1.27
CA ASP A 72 3.32 -25.18 -0.34
C ASP A 72 3.88 -23.89 -0.95
N GLN A 73 4.24 -23.92 -2.23
CA GLN A 73 4.62 -22.72 -2.99
C GLN A 73 3.49 -21.69 -3.03
N LEU A 74 2.27 -22.11 -3.39
CA LEU A 74 1.10 -21.22 -3.43
C LEU A 74 0.78 -20.64 -2.03
N LYS A 75 0.97 -21.42 -0.98
CA LYS A 75 0.76 -20.99 0.42
C LYS A 75 1.76 -19.92 0.84
N SER A 76 3.02 -20.12 0.49
CA SER A 76 4.08 -19.12 0.70
C SER A 76 3.74 -17.83 -0.04
N ASP A 77 3.27 -17.92 -1.29
CA ASP A 77 2.88 -16.76 -2.09
C ASP A 77 1.69 -16.00 -1.49
N VAL A 78 0.64 -16.71 -1.04
CA VAL A 78 -0.50 -16.10 -0.34
C VAL A 78 -0.07 -15.41 0.95
N TYR A 79 0.85 -16.01 1.70
CA TYR A 79 1.40 -15.41 2.92
C TYR A 79 2.15 -14.10 2.64
N LEU A 80 2.95 -14.06 1.58
CA LEU A 80 3.65 -12.84 1.16
C LEU A 80 2.68 -11.71 0.76
N ILE A 81 1.63 -12.05 0.02
CA ILE A 81 0.58 -11.10 -0.39
C ILE A 81 -0.16 -10.55 0.84
N LYS A 82 -0.54 -11.42 1.78
CA LYS A 82 -1.17 -11.01 3.05
C LYS A 82 -0.31 -10.05 3.86
N ASN A 83 0.98 -10.35 3.99
CA ASN A 83 1.92 -9.49 4.72
C ASN A 83 2.08 -8.13 4.02
N SER A 84 2.13 -8.13 2.68
CA SER A 84 2.17 -6.90 1.90
C SER A 84 0.91 -6.06 2.12
N LEU A 85 -0.28 -6.66 2.00
CA LEU A 85 -1.55 -5.97 2.22
C LEU A 85 -1.65 -5.38 3.63
N ARG A 86 -1.28 -6.16 4.66
CA ARG A 86 -1.24 -5.70 6.05
C ARG A 86 -0.32 -4.49 6.22
N SER A 87 0.87 -4.52 5.62
CA SER A 87 1.80 -3.39 5.67
C SER A 87 1.26 -2.13 4.97
N MET A 88 0.50 -2.30 3.89
CA MET A 88 -0.12 -1.19 3.16
C MET A 88 -1.28 -0.60 3.94
N SER A 89 -2.12 -1.47 4.53
CA SER A 89 -3.21 -1.08 5.41
C SER A 89 -2.71 -0.32 6.63
N ASN A 90 -1.68 -0.83 7.32
CA ASN A 90 -1.08 -0.15 8.48
C ASN A 90 -0.51 1.22 8.10
N ARG A 91 0.12 1.35 6.93
CA ARG A 91 0.63 2.66 6.44
C ARG A 91 -0.51 3.65 6.17
N HIS A 92 -1.61 3.19 5.58
CA HIS A 92 -2.79 4.02 5.36
C HIS A 92 -3.44 4.45 6.68
N GLU A 93 -3.62 3.52 7.62
CA GLU A 93 -4.19 3.80 8.93
C GLU A 93 -3.32 4.75 9.75
N ASN A 94 -1.99 4.56 9.74
CA ASN A 94 -1.06 5.46 10.42
C ASN A 94 -1.09 6.87 9.82
N ARG A 95 -1.18 7.01 8.50
CA ARG A 95 -1.33 8.33 7.84
C ARG A 95 -2.66 8.98 8.21
N LYS A 96 -3.74 8.20 8.30
CA LYS A 96 -5.07 8.68 8.72
C LYS A 96 -5.05 9.16 10.18
N LYS A 97 -4.45 8.38 11.09
CA LYS A 97 -4.26 8.75 12.51
C LYS A 97 -3.42 10.00 12.66
N GLN A 98 -2.27 10.08 11.98
CA GLN A 98 -1.41 11.28 12.01
C GLN A 98 -2.12 12.53 11.49
N ALA A 99 -2.95 12.39 10.44
CA ALA A 99 -3.75 13.51 9.94
C ALA A 99 -4.82 13.95 10.96
N GLN A 100 -5.49 13.00 11.62
CA GLN A 100 -6.46 13.28 12.67
C GLN A 100 -5.82 13.93 13.90
N GLU A 101 -4.70 13.39 14.40
CA GLU A 101 -3.93 13.97 15.50
C GLU A 101 -3.48 15.39 15.18
N LYS A 102 -3.00 15.64 13.95
CA LYS A 102 -2.63 16.98 13.49
C LYS A 102 -3.83 17.94 13.52
N GLU A 103 -5.01 17.50 13.09
CA GLU A 103 -6.22 18.33 13.15
C GLU A 103 -6.67 18.60 14.59
N GLU A 104 -6.55 17.62 15.49
CA GLU A 104 -6.86 17.79 16.92
C GLU A 104 -5.91 18.78 17.60
N LEU A 105 -4.61 18.73 17.26
CA LEU A 105 -3.61 19.68 17.72
C LEU A 105 -3.86 21.10 17.18
N LEU A 106 -4.30 21.22 15.92
CA LEU A 106 -4.70 22.50 15.33
C LEU A 106 -5.96 23.08 15.99
N LYS A 107 -6.86 22.22 16.48
CA LYS A 107 -8.07 22.64 17.23
C LYS A 107 -7.77 23.01 18.68
N ARG A 108 -6.68 22.51 19.28
CA ARG A 108 -6.17 22.96 20.58
C ARG A 108 -5.52 24.35 20.43
N ARG A 109 -6.37 25.38 20.49
CA ARG A 109 -6.04 26.80 20.48
C ARG A 109 -4.85 27.13 21.40
N PHE A 110 -3.83 27.79 20.84
CA PHE A 110 -2.69 28.38 21.55
C PHE A 110 -3.15 29.29 22.70
N THR A 111 -3.04 28.81 23.94
CA THR A 111 -3.08 29.68 25.13
C THR A 111 -1.64 30.00 25.51
N THR A 112 -1.23 31.26 25.31
CA THR A 112 0.06 31.78 25.77
C THR A 112 0.12 31.67 27.29
N ASN A 113 0.92 30.72 27.79
CA ASN A 113 1.22 30.58 29.21
C ASN A 113 2.05 31.78 29.71
N GLN A 114 1.38 32.80 30.23
CA GLN A 114 2.03 33.96 30.86
C GLN A 114 2.49 33.64 32.30
N GLU A 115 1.85 32.71 33.00
CA GLU A 115 2.14 32.38 34.40
C GLU A 115 3.36 31.46 34.61
N THR A 116 3.83 30.75 33.57
CA THR A 116 4.94 29.78 33.72
C THR A 116 6.31 30.46 33.82
N ARG A 117 6.45 31.73 33.42
CA ARG A 117 7.76 32.39 33.31
C ARG A 117 8.42 32.77 34.64
N LEU A 118 7.69 32.84 35.75
CA LEU A 118 8.22 33.33 37.03
C LEU A 118 8.61 32.22 38.02
N ASN A 119 8.23 30.96 37.76
CA ASN A 119 8.63 29.79 38.56
C ASN A 119 9.73 28.93 37.88
N LEU A 120 10.21 29.32 36.69
CA LEU A 120 11.13 28.52 35.88
C LEU A 120 12.59 28.58 36.35
N GLU A 121 13.04 29.68 36.97
CA GLU A 121 14.49 29.94 37.11
C GLU A 121 15.24 29.09 38.17
N LEU A 122 14.55 28.53 39.18
CA LEU A 122 15.20 27.75 40.26
C LEU A 122 14.90 26.24 40.20
N ASP A 123 13.77 25.84 39.58
CA ASP A 123 13.37 24.45 39.36
C ASP A 123 13.77 23.92 37.96
N GLU A 124 14.32 24.76 37.09
CA GLU A 124 14.74 24.37 35.73
C GLU A 124 15.90 23.38 35.74
N GLU A 125 16.93 23.54 36.57
CA GLU A 125 18.14 22.71 36.46
C GLU A 125 17.92 21.24 36.90
N LEU A 126 17.19 21.02 37.99
CA LEU A 126 16.86 19.67 38.48
C LEU A 126 15.84 18.98 37.55
N ASN A 127 14.81 19.69 37.09
CA ASN A 127 13.89 19.15 36.09
C ASN A 127 14.55 18.97 34.71
N MET A 128 15.56 19.76 34.37
CA MET A 128 16.27 19.66 33.09
C MET A 128 17.08 18.37 33.01
N ASN A 129 17.70 17.92 34.11
CA ASN A 129 18.41 16.64 34.12
C ASN A 129 17.46 15.46 33.89
N ASP A 130 16.29 15.46 34.54
CA ASP A 130 15.27 14.43 34.34
C ASP A 130 14.62 14.50 32.94
N LYS A 131 14.40 15.71 32.42
CA LYS A 131 13.97 15.92 31.03
C LYS A 131 15.02 15.44 30.03
N LEU A 132 16.32 15.66 30.29
CA LEU A 132 17.41 15.19 29.44
C LEU A 132 17.49 13.66 29.44
N LYS A 133 17.35 13.01 30.60
CA LYS A 133 17.28 11.54 30.70
C LYS A 133 16.05 10.98 30.00
N HIS A 134 14.89 11.58 30.20
CA HIS A 134 13.66 11.19 29.51
C HIS A 134 13.78 11.41 28.00
N SER A 135 14.39 12.52 27.57
CA SER A 135 14.66 12.79 26.17
C SER A 135 15.65 11.80 25.58
N SER A 136 16.70 11.41 26.31
CA SER A 136 17.67 10.39 25.87
C SER A 136 16.98 9.05 25.69
N ASN A 137 16.21 8.61 26.68
CA ASN A 137 15.47 7.35 26.61
C ASN A 137 14.42 7.36 25.48
N MET A 138 13.77 8.51 25.26
CA MET A 138 12.84 8.70 24.15
C MET A 138 13.55 8.68 22.79
N ILE A 139 14.72 9.31 22.68
CA ILE A 139 15.57 9.25 21.48
C ILE A 139 16.01 7.81 21.22
N ASP A 140 16.43 7.07 22.23
CA ASP A 140 16.82 5.66 22.11
C ASP A 140 15.64 4.79 21.66
N GLN A 141 14.44 5.04 22.19
CA GLN A 141 13.21 4.39 21.72
C GLN A 141 12.89 4.76 20.27
N MET A 142 13.06 6.03 19.87
CA MET A 142 12.85 6.47 18.49
C MET A 142 13.90 5.87 17.54
N ILE A 143 15.15 5.70 17.96
CA ILE A 143 16.21 5.05 17.18
C ILE A 143 15.89 3.56 17.00
N ALA A 144 15.48 2.87 18.07
CA ALA A 144 15.06 1.48 18.01
C ALA A 144 13.81 1.28 17.13
N GLN A 145 12.85 2.20 17.22
CA GLN A 145 11.68 2.23 16.35
C GLN A 145 12.08 2.55 14.89
N GLY A 146 13.02 3.45 14.67
CA GLY A 146 13.53 3.79 13.35
C GLY A 146 14.24 2.62 12.67
N ALA A 147 15.04 1.87 13.43
CA ALA A 147 15.72 0.67 12.93
C ALA A 147 14.74 -0.44 12.54
N SER A 148 13.71 -0.70 13.35
CA SER A 148 12.68 -1.70 13.03
C SER A 148 11.82 -1.28 11.83
N VAL A 149 11.44 0.01 11.75
CA VAL A 149 10.74 0.55 10.57
C VAL A 149 11.60 0.44 9.31
N PHE A 150 12.91 0.67 9.38
CA PHE A 150 13.79 0.53 8.23
C PHE A 150 13.87 -0.93 7.73
N ASP A 151 14.01 -1.90 8.63
CA ASP A 151 14.00 -3.33 8.28
C ASP A 151 12.65 -3.74 7.65
N ASP A 152 11.54 -3.26 8.20
CA ASP A 152 10.21 -3.49 7.63
C ASP A 152 10.06 -2.86 6.25
N LEU A 153 10.55 -1.63 6.03
CA LEU A 153 10.55 -0.99 4.72
C LEU A 153 11.41 -1.73 3.70
N GLN A 154 12.56 -2.25 4.13
CA GLN A 154 13.44 -3.07 3.31
C GLN A 154 12.73 -4.36 2.88
N LYS A 155 12.13 -5.10 3.83
CA LYS A 155 11.33 -6.30 3.56
C LYS A 155 10.14 -6.01 2.64
N GLN A 156 9.44 -4.89 2.87
CA GLN A 156 8.32 -4.46 2.03
C GLN A 156 8.78 -4.18 0.59
N LYS A 157 9.91 -3.49 0.40
CA LYS A 157 10.47 -3.22 -0.93
C LYS A 157 10.81 -4.52 -1.66
N PHE A 158 11.44 -5.49 -1.00
CA PHE A 158 11.76 -6.77 -1.62
C PHE A 158 10.51 -7.58 -2.01
N ASN A 159 9.48 -7.55 -1.17
CA ASN A 159 8.21 -8.21 -1.47
C ASN A 159 7.51 -7.55 -2.67
N LEU A 160 7.44 -6.23 -2.71
CA LEU A 160 6.84 -5.49 -3.83
C LEU A 160 7.61 -5.68 -5.13
N LEU A 161 8.95 -5.65 -5.10
CA LEU A 161 9.78 -5.93 -6.28
C LEU A 161 9.56 -7.35 -6.80
N SER A 162 9.36 -8.31 -5.90
CA SER A 162 9.05 -9.70 -6.27
C SER A 162 7.67 -9.82 -6.92
N ILE A 163 6.66 -9.13 -6.38
CA ILE A 163 5.31 -9.05 -6.95
C ILE A 163 5.35 -8.38 -8.34
N ASN A 164 6.09 -7.28 -8.48
CA ASN A 164 6.18 -6.52 -9.74
C ASN A 164 6.92 -7.32 -10.84
N LYS A 165 7.99 -8.04 -10.48
CA LYS A 165 8.69 -8.97 -11.40
C LYS A 165 7.79 -10.12 -11.86
N ARG A 166 7.01 -10.71 -10.94
CA ARG A 166 6.06 -11.78 -11.26
C ARG A 166 4.92 -11.26 -12.12
N PHE A 167 4.37 -10.09 -11.82
CA PHE A 167 3.37 -9.42 -12.63
C PHE A 167 3.86 -9.17 -14.08
N HIS A 168 5.09 -8.69 -14.27
CA HIS A 168 5.66 -8.47 -15.61
C HIS A 168 5.80 -9.76 -16.42
N PHE A 169 6.12 -10.87 -15.75
CA PHE A 169 6.19 -12.19 -16.38
C PHE A 169 4.79 -12.74 -16.73
N LEU A 170 3.80 -12.52 -15.86
CA LEU A 170 2.43 -13.01 -16.02
C LEU A 170 1.65 -12.19 -17.06
N THR A 171 1.90 -10.89 -17.16
CA THR A 171 1.38 -10.00 -18.22
C THR A 171 1.81 -10.44 -19.62
N LYS A 172 3.02 -11.02 -19.73
CA LYS A 172 3.52 -11.58 -21.00
C LYS A 172 2.96 -12.96 -21.33
N SER A 173 2.43 -13.69 -20.34
CA SER A 173 2.05 -15.10 -20.51
C SER A 173 0.54 -15.32 -20.68
N LEU A 174 -0.31 -14.40 -20.22
CA LEU A 174 -1.76 -14.53 -20.34
C LEU A 174 -2.34 -13.16 -20.64
N GLY A 175 -3.11 -13.07 -21.73
CA GLY A 175 -3.88 -11.89 -22.08
C GLY A 175 -4.88 -11.58 -20.98
N LEU A 176 -4.45 -10.75 -20.03
CA LEU A 176 -5.20 -9.67 -19.42
C LEU A 176 -6.70 -9.96 -19.17
N SER A 177 -7.05 -10.30 -17.92
CA SER A 177 -8.45 -10.30 -17.48
C SER A 177 -9.01 -8.88 -17.58
N ASN A 178 -9.89 -8.70 -18.56
CA ASN A 178 -10.41 -7.42 -19.07
C ASN A 178 -11.06 -6.54 -17.98
N THR A 179 -11.44 -7.14 -16.85
CA THR A 179 -12.14 -6.48 -15.74
C THR A 179 -11.16 -5.73 -14.82
N THR A 180 -9.97 -6.27 -14.58
CA THR A 180 -8.99 -5.70 -13.62
C THR A 180 -8.15 -4.58 -14.23
N ILE A 181 -7.87 -4.63 -15.53
CA ILE A 181 -7.19 -3.53 -16.25
C ILE A 181 -8.05 -2.28 -16.29
N ARG A 182 -9.36 -2.44 -16.45
CA ARG A 182 -10.29 -1.29 -16.46
C ARG A 182 -10.23 -0.49 -15.15
N LEU A 183 -9.97 -1.15 -14.02
CA LEU A 183 -9.81 -0.50 -12.72
C LEU A 183 -8.48 0.26 -12.61
N ILE A 184 -7.40 -0.27 -13.19
CA ILE A 184 -6.07 0.35 -13.14
C ILE A 184 -5.94 1.50 -14.16
N GLU A 185 -6.59 1.38 -15.30
CA GLU A 185 -6.36 2.20 -16.48
C GLU A 185 -7.29 3.44 -16.56
N LYS A 186 -8.31 3.53 -15.69
CA LYS A 186 -9.27 4.65 -15.69
C LYS A 186 -8.62 6.00 -15.37
N ARG A 187 -7.75 6.04 -14.35
CA ARG A 187 -7.13 7.26 -13.80
C ARG A 187 -5.98 7.86 -14.62
N VAL A 188 -5.11 7.02 -15.22
CA VAL A 188 -4.01 7.52 -16.07
C VAL A 188 -4.56 8.11 -17.38
N ARG A 189 -5.69 7.59 -17.87
CA ARG A 189 -6.38 8.18 -19.03
C ARG A 189 -7.11 9.46 -18.70
N GLU A 190 -7.70 9.57 -17.51
CA GLU A 190 -8.38 10.79 -17.08
C GLU A 190 -7.39 11.96 -16.90
N ASP A 191 -6.24 11.73 -16.24
CA ASP A 191 -5.19 12.76 -16.12
C ASP A 191 -4.59 13.13 -17.48
N LYS A 192 -4.37 12.15 -18.37
CA LYS A 192 -3.90 12.42 -19.74
C LYS A 192 -4.89 13.24 -20.56
N LYS A 193 -6.19 13.03 -20.40
CA LYS A 193 -7.21 13.80 -21.11
C LYS A 193 -7.20 15.26 -20.65
N LEU A 194 -7.11 15.52 -19.35
CA LEU A 194 -7.02 16.88 -18.82
C LEU A 194 -5.76 17.60 -19.29
N PHE A 195 -4.61 16.91 -19.33
CA PHE A 195 -3.37 17.47 -19.87
C PHE A 195 -3.50 17.83 -21.37
N VAL A 196 -4.07 16.93 -22.19
CA VAL A 196 -4.26 17.16 -23.63
C VAL A 196 -5.22 18.32 -23.90
N ILE A 197 -6.31 18.43 -23.14
CA ILE A 197 -7.25 19.56 -23.23
C ILE A 197 -6.53 20.88 -22.90
N GLY A 198 -5.70 20.91 -21.86
CA GLY A 198 -4.90 22.09 -21.51
C GLY A 198 -3.94 22.51 -22.62
N VAL A 199 -3.23 21.56 -23.24
CA VAL A 199 -2.31 21.85 -24.36
C VAL A 199 -3.06 22.41 -25.57
N ILE A 200 -4.21 21.84 -25.93
CA ILE A 200 -5.03 22.33 -27.06
C ILE A 200 -5.53 23.76 -26.79
N CYS A 201 -6.03 24.04 -25.59
CA CYS A 201 -6.46 25.38 -25.21
C CYS A 201 -5.31 26.40 -25.31
N CYS A 202 -4.11 26.06 -24.81
CA CYS A 202 -2.93 26.94 -24.93
C CYS A 202 -2.54 27.22 -26.39
N LEU A 203 -2.59 26.20 -27.26
CA LEU A 203 -2.28 26.36 -28.69
C LEU A 203 -3.30 27.27 -29.40
N ILE A 204 -4.59 27.14 -29.08
CA ILE A 204 -5.65 28.00 -29.62
C ILE A 204 -5.44 29.46 -29.18
N PHE A 205 -5.16 29.69 -27.90
CA PHE A 205 -4.89 31.03 -27.39
C PHE A 205 -3.65 31.67 -28.05
N MET A 206 -2.57 30.91 -28.19
CA MET A 206 -1.36 31.38 -28.88
C MET A 206 -1.66 31.74 -30.35
N PHE A 207 -2.44 30.91 -31.04
CA PHE A 207 -2.83 31.15 -32.43
C PHE A 207 -3.71 32.40 -32.59
N CYS A 208 -4.71 32.58 -31.72
CA CYS A 208 -5.55 33.78 -31.71
C CYS A 208 -4.74 35.06 -31.46
N TYR A 209 -3.79 35.01 -30.53
CA TYR A 209 -2.92 36.16 -30.24
C TYR A 209 -2.03 36.52 -31.44
N TYR A 210 -1.41 35.52 -32.08
CA TYR A 210 -0.61 35.74 -33.27
C TYR A 210 -1.43 36.30 -34.43
N TYR A 211 -2.64 35.77 -34.67
CA TYR A 211 -3.53 36.26 -35.72
C TYR A 211 -3.98 37.70 -35.46
N TRP A 212 -4.30 38.05 -34.21
CA TRP A 212 -4.67 39.41 -33.84
C TRP A 212 -3.51 40.41 -33.94
N TRP A 213 -2.26 39.98 -33.72
CA TRP A 213 -1.08 40.83 -33.87
C TRP A 213 -0.74 41.15 -35.34
N GLN A 214 -1.11 40.27 -36.26
CA GLN A 214 -0.75 40.39 -37.68
C GLN A 214 -1.80 41.14 -38.53
N TYR A 215 -2.91 41.56 -37.91
CA TYR A 215 -3.99 42.34 -38.53
C TYR A 215 -4.12 43.70 -37.86
#